data_AF-A0A4P6PXY9-F1
#
_entry.id   AF-A0A4P6PXY9-F1
#
_cell.length_a   1.000
_cell.length_b   1.000
_cell.length_c   1.000
_cell.angle_alpha   90.00
_cell.angle_beta   90.00
_cell.angle_gamma   90.00
#
_symmetry.space_group_name_H-M   'P 1'
#
loop_
_entity.id
_entity.type
_entity.pdbx_description
1 polymer ?
#
loop_
_entity_poly.entity_id
_entity_poly.type
_entity_poly.pdbx_seq_one_letter_code
_entity_poly.pdbx_strand_id
1 'polypeptide(L)'
;MTSTLPPPERAGLKRPRISARTLRTDRWWAGPVWTVLGLSAFLIYGLVRVLQQDHYWVADYGYLTPFYSPCLSASCAPGSAHFGTLPWEFPWFLPYALFSLPFLLLFRFTCYYYRKAYYRSFWQAPTACAVREPHSRYTGESRFPMIGQNLHRYFFYAAVVISLINTYDAGLALFHGRDGGFGIGLGNLILIANVVLLWAYTLSCHSCRHVLGGRLKSFGGRPVRYWMWTQISRLNTRHMLWAWVTLGTLVLADLYVALVASGTITDPRIFN
;
A
#
# COMPACT_ATOMS: atom_id res chain seq x y z
N MET A 1 -0.16 9.53 32.29
CA MET A 1 0.13 10.42 31.16
C MET A 1 1.54 10.94 31.34
N THR A 2 2.51 10.41 30.60
CA THR A 2 3.91 10.83 30.72
C THR A 2 4.07 12.15 29.98
N SER A 3 4.35 13.23 30.70
CA SER A 3 4.67 14.53 30.13
C SER A 3 5.84 14.37 29.14
N THR A 4 5.61 14.72 27.88
CA THR A 4 6.66 14.84 26.86
C THR A 4 7.39 16.18 26.93
N LEU A 5 7.05 17.03 27.91
CA LEU A 5 7.80 18.25 28.15
C LEU A 5 9.14 17.88 28.75
N PRO A 6 10.26 18.37 28.17
CA PRO A 6 11.55 18.19 28.79
C PRO A 6 11.49 18.74 30.23
N PRO A 7 12.17 18.09 31.20
CA PRO A 7 12.23 18.61 32.56
C PRO A 7 12.71 20.06 32.52
N PRO A 8 12.18 20.94 33.39
CA PRO A 8 12.59 22.34 33.44
C PRO A 8 14.11 22.42 33.56
N GLU A 9 14.73 23.31 32.77
CA GLU A 9 16.18 23.52 32.83
C GLU A 9 16.57 23.82 34.28
N ARG A 10 17.47 23.00 34.85
CA ARG A 10 18.06 23.31 36.15
C ARG A 10 18.76 24.65 36.05
N ALA A 11 18.54 25.52 37.04
CA ALA A 11 19.18 26.83 37.10
C ALA A 11 20.72 26.67 36.94
N GLY A 12 21.29 27.34 35.93
CA GLY A 12 22.72 27.28 35.61
C GLY A 12 23.12 26.30 34.49
N LEU A 13 22.25 25.36 34.09
CA LEU A 13 22.51 24.45 32.97
C LEU A 13 21.68 24.87 31.74
N LYS A 14 22.23 25.77 30.92
CA LYS A 14 21.66 26.07 29.60
C LYS A 14 21.94 24.91 28.66
N ARG A 15 20.92 24.37 27.98
CA ARG A 15 21.17 23.41 26.89
C ARG A 15 22.14 24.04 25.87
N PRO A 16 23.15 23.29 25.40
CA PRO A 16 24.04 23.77 24.33
C PRO A 16 23.21 24.19 23.12
N ARG A 17 23.30 25.46 22.72
CA ARG A 17 22.65 25.97 21.51
C ARG A 17 23.54 25.63 20.31
N ILE A 18 23.20 24.55 19.63
CA ILE A 18 23.91 24.14 18.40
C ILE A 18 23.46 25.07 17.27
N SER A 19 24.36 25.93 16.79
CA SER A 19 24.10 26.87 15.69
C SER A 19 24.07 26.17 14.32
N ALA A 20 24.82 25.08 14.17
CA ALA A 20 24.89 24.30 12.95
C ALA A 20 23.51 23.74 12.57
N ARG A 21 23.12 23.92 11.29
CA ARG A 21 21.85 23.40 10.75
C ARG A 21 21.84 21.87 10.66
N THR A 22 22.99 21.26 10.47
CA THR A 22 23.16 19.81 10.48
C THR A 22 24.55 19.46 11.02
N LEU A 23 24.63 18.34 11.75
CA LEU A 23 25.90 17.75 12.21
C LEU A 23 26.28 16.53 11.37
N ARG A 24 25.51 16.20 10.34
CA ARG A 24 25.70 15.02 9.48
C ARG A 24 26.62 15.39 8.32
N THR A 25 27.67 14.61 8.11
CA THR A 25 28.61 14.75 6.98
C THR A 25 28.36 13.74 5.86
N ASP A 26 27.51 12.74 6.10
CA ASP A 26 27.14 11.72 5.13
C ASP A 26 26.01 12.20 4.19
N ARG A 27 25.66 11.39 3.18
CA ARG A 27 24.57 11.67 2.24
C ARG A 27 23.19 11.44 2.87
N TRP A 28 22.92 12.16 3.94
CA TRP A 28 21.73 12.00 4.77
C TRP A 28 20.41 12.30 4.06
N TRP A 29 20.47 13.11 3.01
CA TRP A 29 19.34 13.51 2.19
C TRP A 29 18.91 12.42 1.19
N ALA A 30 19.78 11.44 0.87
CA ALA A 30 19.53 10.52 -0.23
C ALA A 30 18.29 9.65 0.00
N GLY A 31 18.15 9.07 1.19
CA GLY A 31 16.98 8.25 1.54
C GLY A 31 15.65 9.00 1.42
N PRO A 32 15.50 10.18 2.05
CA PRO A 32 14.34 11.05 1.89
C PRO A 32 14.05 11.45 0.43
N VAL A 33 15.07 11.80 -0.35
CA VAL A 33 14.89 12.16 -1.78
C VAL A 33 14.36 10.99 -2.59
N TRP A 34 14.97 9.80 -2.49
CA TRP A 34 14.47 8.60 -3.19
C TRP A 34 13.06 8.22 -2.74
N THR A 35 12.73 8.45 -1.47
CA THR A 35 11.39 8.22 -0.94
C THR A 35 10.36 9.18 -1.57
N VAL A 36 10.65 10.48 -1.62
CA VAL A 36 9.78 11.47 -2.27
C VAL A 36 9.59 11.16 -3.76
N LEU A 37 10.68 10.84 -4.47
CA LEU A 37 10.62 10.54 -5.89
C LEU A 37 9.78 9.29 -6.16
N GLY A 38 10.04 8.19 -5.44
CA GLY A 38 9.30 6.94 -5.62
C GLY A 38 7.82 7.07 -5.27
N LEU A 39 7.48 7.73 -4.15
CA LEU A 39 6.09 7.95 -3.77
C LEU A 39 5.36 8.90 -4.72
N SER A 40 6.02 9.96 -5.18
CA SER A 40 5.44 10.90 -6.15
C SER A 40 5.21 10.22 -7.49
N ALA A 41 6.17 9.43 -7.98
CA ALA A 41 6.02 8.66 -9.21
C ALA A 41 4.85 7.68 -9.13
N PHE A 42 4.70 6.97 -8.00
CA PHE A 42 3.54 6.08 -7.79
C PHE A 42 2.20 6.84 -7.77
N LEU A 43 2.14 7.98 -7.09
CA LEU A 43 0.92 8.79 -7.02
C LEU A 43 0.54 9.39 -8.38
N ILE A 44 1.52 9.88 -9.13
CA ILE A 44 1.31 10.41 -10.49
C ILE A 44 0.84 9.28 -11.41
N TYR A 45 1.51 8.12 -11.38
CA TYR A 45 1.10 6.94 -12.15
C TYR A 45 -0.34 6.55 -11.81
N GLY A 46 -0.66 6.39 -10.53
CA GLY A 46 -2.00 6.04 -10.07
C GLY A 46 -3.05 7.07 -10.50
N LEU A 47 -2.75 8.36 -10.39
CA LEU A 47 -3.64 9.44 -10.82
C LEU A 47 -3.91 9.37 -12.33
N VAL A 48 -2.87 9.25 -13.15
CA VAL A 48 -3.01 9.12 -14.61
C VAL A 48 -3.88 7.91 -14.96
N ARG A 49 -3.60 6.76 -14.34
CA ARG A 49 -4.36 5.54 -14.58
C ARG A 49 -5.81 5.73 -14.18
N VAL A 50 -6.10 6.25 -12.98
CA VAL A 50 -7.47 6.48 -12.47
C VAL A 50 -8.27 7.47 -13.34
N LEU A 51 -7.61 8.46 -13.95
CA LEU A 51 -8.25 9.40 -14.88
C LEU A 51 -8.47 8.79 -16.27
N GLN A 52 -7.60 7.87 -16.69
CA GLN A 52 -7.69 7.23 -18.01
C GLN A 52 -8.91 6.30 -18.12
N GLN A 53 -9.24 5.55 -17.06
CA GLN A 53 -10.39 4.62 -17.02
C GLN A 53 -10.50 3.64 -18.21
N ASP A 54 -9.36 3.30 -18.81
CA ASP A 54 -9.26 2.45 -20.00
C ASP A 54 -8.04 1.52 -19.92
N HIS A 55 -8.03 0.48 -20.76
CA HIS A 55 -7.02 -0.56 -20.83
C HIS A 55 -6.74 -1.17 -19.45
N TYR A 56 -7.81 -1.56 -18.75
CA TYR A 56 -7.73 -2.18 -17.42
C TYR A 56 -8.21 -3.64 -17.44
N TRP A 57 -8.73 -4.10 -18.58
CA TRP A 57 -9.30 -5.43 -18.78
C TRP A 57 -8.80 -6.04 -20.10
N VAL A 58 -8.37 -7.30 -20.07
CA VAL A 58 -8.06 -8.10 -21.26
C VAL A 58 -9.11 -9.20 -21.40
N ALA A 59 -10.04 -9.03 -22.34
CA ALA A 59 -11.16 -9.96 -22.51
C ALA A 59 -10.69 -11.39 -22.86
N ASP A 60 -9.70 -11.53 -23.73
CA ASP A 60 -9.22 -12.83 -24.22
C ASP A 60 -8.61 -13.72 -23.12
N TYR A 61 -8.05 -13.11 -22.06
CA TYR A 61 -7.34 -13.82 -21.00
C TYR A 61 -7.93 -13.61 -19.61
N GLY A 62 -9.02 -12.84 -19.50
CA GLY A 62 -9.65 -12.52 -18.23
C GLY A 62 -8.77 -11.71 -17.27
N TYR A 63 -7.84 -10.89 -17.79
CA TYR A 63 -6.92 -10.13 -16.93
C TYR A 63 -7.53 -8.81 -16.51
N LEU A 64 -7.85 -8.71 -15.21
CA LEU A 64 -8.25 -7.47 -14.57
C LEU A 64 -7.08 -6.89 -13.77
N THR A 65 -6.76 -5.61 -13.99
CA THR A 65 -5.73 -4.95 -13.19
C THR A 65 -6.15 -4.84 -11.71
N PRO A 66 -5.21 -5.04 -10.76
CA PRO A 66 -5.48 -4.87 -9.33
C PRO A 66 -5.94 -3.45 -8.93
N PHE A 67 -5.69 -2.43 -9.76
CA PHE A 67 -6.14 -1.06 -9.49
C PHE A 67 -7.65 -0.89 -9.67
N TYR A 68 -8.23 -1.59 -10.63
CA TYR A 68 -9.62 -1.42 -11.05
C TYR A 68 -10.55 -2.49 -10.47
N SER A 69 -9.99 -3.45 -9.74
CA SER A 69 -10.80 -4.46 -9.07
C SER A 69 -11.26 -4.01 -7.67
N PRO A 70 -12.53 -4.22 -7.28
CA PRO A 70 -13.63 -4.67 -8.13
C PRO A 70 -14.16 -3.52 -9.00
N CYS A 71 -14.48 -3.80 -10.27
CA CYS A 71 -15.20 -2.86 -11.14
C CYS A 71 -16.70 -3.05 -10.93
N LEU A 72 -17.38 -2.02 -10.41
CA LEU A 72 -18.80 -2.09 -10.03
C LEU A 72 -19.70 -1.11 -10.82
N SER A 73 -19.15 -0.27 -11.69
CA SER A 73 -19.93 0.64 -12.54
C SER A 73 -20.69 -0.13 -13.61
N ALA A 74 -21.88 0.33 -14.00
CA ALA A 74 -22.56 -0.19 -15.20
C ALA A 74 -21.74 0.04 -16.49
N SER A 75 -20.83 1.02 -16.49
CA SER A 75 -19.94 1.35 -17.62
C SER A 75 -18.66 0.49 -17.66
N CYS A 76 -18.51 -0.49 -16.77
CA CYS A 76 -17.35 -1.38 -16.77
C CYS A 76 -17.29 -2.22 -18.06
N ALA A 77 -16.10 -2.45 -18.59
CA ALA A 77 -15.87 -3.33 -19.74
C ALA A 77 -16.58 -4.69 -19.55
N PRO A 78 -17.25 -5.23 -20.59
CA PRO A 78 -17.97 -6.50 -20.48
C PRO A 78 -17.07 -7.62 -19.95
N GLY A 79 -17.58 -8.36 -18.96
CA GLY A 79 -16.84 -9.44 -18.29
C GLY A 79 -15.91 -9.00 -17.16
N SER A 80 -15.55 -7.71 -17.05
CA SER A 80 -14.64 -7.22 -16.00
C SER A 80 -15.27 -7.05 -14.61
N ALA A 81 -16.61 -7.09 -14.52
CA ALA A 81 -17.37 -6.87 -13.29
C ALA A 81 -17.68 -8.20 -12.57
N HIS A 82 -16.65 -8.86 -12.02
CA HIS A 82 -16.78 -10.19 -11.41
C HIS A 82 -17.73 -10.26 -10.20
N PHE A 83 -17.95 -9.13 -9.51
CA PHE A 83 -18.79 -9.04 -8.31
C PHE A 83 -20.14 -8.36 -8.58
N GLY A 84 -20.54 -8.28 -9.86
CA GLY A 84 -21.75 -7.61 -10.30
C GLY A 84 -21.58 -6.11 -10.54
N THR A 85 -22.60 -5.51 -11.14
CA THR A 85 -22.64 -4.08 -11.48
C THR A 85 -23.73 -3.39 -10.68
N LEU A 86 -23.45 -2.18 -10.19
CA LEU A 86 -24.46 -1.29 -9.64
C LEU A 86 -25.39 -0.80 -10.77
N PRO A 87 -26.66 -0.51 -10.48
CA PRO A 87 -27.65 -0.10 -11.49
C PRO A 87 -27.46 1.35 -11.98
N TRP A 88 -26.29 1.95 -11.76
CA TRP A 88 -25.97 3.30 -12.22
C TRP A 88 -24.59 3.33 -12.89
N GLU A 89 -24.44 4.24 -13.85
CA GLU A 89 -23.16 4.58 -14.44
C GLU A 89 -22.45 5.60 -13.55
N PHE A 90 -21.15 5.42 -13.35
CA PHE A 90 -20.37 6.40 -12.61
C PHE A 90 -20.23 7.67 -13.45
N PRO A 91 -20.48 8.86 -12.89
CA PRO A 91 -20.19 10.12 -13.57
C PRO A 91 -18.71 10.17 -14.00
N TRP A 92 -18.40 10.90 -15.07
CA TRP A 92 -17.06 10.98 -15.66
C TRP A 92 -15.93 11.33 -14.66
N PHE A 93 -16.23 12.04 -13.58
CA PHE A 93 -15.25 12.42 -12.55
C PHE A 93 -15.02 11.35 -11.48
N LEU A 94 -15.86 10.31 -11.44
CA LEU A 94 -15.83 9.27 -10.43
C LEU A 94 -15.18 8.01 -11.01
N PRO A 95 -14.03 7.58 -10.46
CA PRO A 95 -13.27 6.49 -11.05
C PRO A 95 -13.86 5.11 -10.77
N TYR A 96 -13.74 4.19 -11.72
CA TYR A 96 -14.12 2.78 -11.53
C TYR A 96 -13.39 2.14 -10.34
N ALA A 97 -12.16 2.57 -10.06
CA ALA A 97 -11.36 2.15 -8.92
C ALA A 97 -11.83 2.70 -7.54
N LEU A 98 -12.96 3.42 -7.46
CA LEU A 98 -13.42 4.12 -6.25
C LEU A 98 -13.55 3.19 -5.02
N PHE A 99 -13.90 1.92 -5.22
CA PHE A 99 -14.20 1.03 -4.10
C PHE A 99 -12.96 0.39 -3.47
N SER A 100 -11.85 0.28 -4.20
CA SER A 100 -10.62 -0.33 -3.69
C SER A 100 -9.53 0.70 -3.43
N LEU A 101 -9.28 1.58 -4.40
CA LEU A 101 -8.09 2.44 -4.40
C LEU A 101 -8.05 3.44 -3.24
N PRO A 102 -9.14 4.16 -2.87
CA PRO A 102 -9.12 5.04 -1.71
C PRO A 102 -8.80 4.30 -0.41
N PHE A 103 -9.37 3.10 -0.21
CA PHE A 103 -9.11 2.32 1.00
C PHE A 103 -7.68 1.77 1.04
N LEU A 104 -7.14 1.30 -0.09
CA LEU A 104 -5.74 0.88 -0.17
C LEU A 104 -4.77 2.06 0.02
N LEU A 105 -5.09 3.22 -0.56
CA LEU A 105 -4.30 4.44 -0.39
C LEU A 105 -4.33 4.89 1.06
N LEU A 106 -5.50 4.91 1.70
CA LEU A 106 -5.65 5.26 3.12
C LEU A 106 -4.98 4.24 4.02
N PHE A 107 -5.03 2.94 3.70
CA PHE A 107 -4.29 1.90 4.41
C PHE A 107 -2.78 2.18 4.40
N ARG A 108 -2.23 2.55 3.23
CA ARG A 108 -0.82 2.96 3.11
C ARG A 108 -0.55 4.28 3.82
N PHE A 109 -1.34 5.32 3.57
CA PHE A 109 -1.13 6.65 4.14
C PHE A 109 -1.18 6.68 5.67
N THR A 110 -2.05 5.86 6.28
CA THR A 110 -2.17 5.73 7.73
C THR A 110 -1.18 4.76 8.36
N CYS A 111 -0.40 4.04 7.55
CA CYS A 111 0.59 3.09 8.04
C CYS A 111 1.73 3.83 8.76
N TYR A 112 2.17 3.29 9.90
CA TYR A 112 3.31 3.81 10.65
C TYR A 112 4.57 3.96 9.77
N TYR A 113 4.80 3.02 8.85
CA TYR A 113 5.93 3.09 7.93
C TYR A 113 5.84 4.27 6.96
N TYR A 114 4.71 4.41 6.26
CA TYR A 114 4.51 5.51 5.31
C TYR A 114 4.52 6.85 6.01
N ARG A 115 3.93 6.95 7.20
CA ARG A 115 4.01 8.15 8.03
C ARG A 115 5.43 8.59 8.29
N LYS A 116 6.30 7.66 8.71
CA LYS A 116 7.73 7.95 8.84
C LYS A 116 8.34 8.39 7.51
N ALA A 117 7.96 7.75 6.41
CA ALA A 117 8.46 8.08 5.07
C ALA A 117 8.09 9.52 4.69
N TYR A 118 6.81 9.87 4.66
CA TYR A 118 6.38 11.20 4.22
C TYR A 118 6.65 12.32 5.22
N TYR A 119 6.70 12.03 6.53
CA TYR A 119 7.16 13.02 7.50
C TYR A 119 8.61 13.42 7.25
N ARG A 120 9.49 12.46 6.93
CA ARG A 120 10.91 12.76 6.70
C ARG A 120 11.17 13.35 5.33
N SER A 121 10.45 12.88 4.31
CA SER A 121 10.71 13.24 2.91
C SER A 121 9.92 14.48 2.46
N PHE A 122 8.61 14.55 2.69
CA PHE A 122 7.78 15.67 2.27
C PHE A 122 7.73 16.77 3.33
N TRP A 123 7.41 16.43 4.59
CA TRP A 123 7.30 17.42 5.67
C TRP A 123 8.65 17.81 6.28
N GLN A 124 9.71 17.03 6.09
CA GLN A 124 11.01 17.28 6.71
C GLN A 124 10.99 17.38 8.25
N ALA A 125 10.17 16.56 8.93
CA ALA A 125 9.89 16.66 10.37
C ALA A 125 10.42 15.49 11.24
N PRO A 126 11.65 15.56 11.77
CA PRO A 126 12.86 16.04 11.08
C PRO A 126 13.32 15.04 10.01
N THR A 127 13.96 15.50 8.94
CA THR A 127 14.41 14.66 7.82
C THR A 127 15.33 13.50 8.25
N ALA A 128 16.25 13.75 9.18
CA ALA A 128 17.13 12.73 9.75
C ALA A 128 17.57 13.12 11.16
N CYS A 129 18.16 12.17 11.89
CA CYS A 129 18.81 12.47 13.17
C CYS A 129 19.93 13.50 12.95
N ALA A 130 20.09 14.44 13.88
CA ALA A 130 21.08 15.51 13.82
C ALA A 130 20.99 16.43 12.58
N VAL A 131 19.82 16.47 11.92
CA VAL A 131 19.42 17.50 10.96
C VAL A 131 18.33 18.33 11.62
N ARG A 132 18.52 19.66 11.66
CA ARG A 132 17.55 20.56 12.27
C ARG A 132 16.23 20.55 11.49
N GLU A 133 15.13 20.39 12.20
CA GLU A 133 13.79 20.51 11.63
C GLU A 133 13.53 21.95 11.15
N PRO A 134 12.94 22.16 9.95
CA PRO A 134 12.60 23.50 9.47
C PRO A 134 11.39 24.10 10.21
N HIS A 135 10.51 23.27 10.78
CA HIS A 135 9.35 23.74 11.53
C HIS A 135 9.73 24.34 12.90
N SER A 136 9.06 25.44 13.26
CA SER A 136 9.25 26.08 14.57
C SER A 136 8.45 25.41 15.69
N ARG A 137 7.38 24.68 15.36
CA ARG A 137 6.43 24.09 16.31
C ARG A 137 5.97 22.72 15.83
N TYR A 138 5.88 21.78 16.75
CA TYR A 138 5.25 20.48 16.52
C TYR A 138 3.75 20.57 16.80
N THR A 139 2.91 20.30 15.80
CA THR A 139 1.45 20.37 15.91
C THR A 139 0.81 19.07 16.43
N GLY A 140 1.59 17.98 16.53
CA GLY A 140 1.14 16.72 17.10
C GLY A 140 0.33 15.83 16.16
N GLU A 141 0.39 14.52 16.40
CA GLU A 141 -0.47 13.53 15.73
C GLU A 141 -1.89 13.46 16.32
N SER A 142 -2.17 14.18 17.42
CA SER A 142 -3.44 14.12 18.15
C SER A 142 -4.48 15.17 17.71
N ARG A 143 -4.16 16.03 16.75
CA ARG A 143 -5.07 17.07 16.23
C ARG A 143 -5.64 16.67 14.88
N PHE A 144 -6.83 17.17 14.56
CA PHE A 144 -7.39 17.03 13.20
C PHE A 144 -6.48 17.75 12.18
N PRO A 145 -6.16 17.14 11.02
CA PRO A 145 -6.64 15.84 10.50
C PRO A 145 -5.82 14.61 10.94
N MET A 146 -4.70 14.80 11.63
CA MET A 146 -3.74 13.75 12.00
C MET A 146 -4.29 12.68 12.97
N ILE A 147 -5.38 12.97 13.68
CA ILE A 147 -6.09 11.96 14.49
C ILE A 147 -6.58 10.77 13.63
N GLY A 148 -6.83 11.00 12.34
CA GLY A 148 -7.25 9.98 11.37
C GLY A 148 -6.21 8.89 11.12
N GLN A 149 -4.95 9.09 11.53
CA GLN A 149 -3.90 8.06 11.47
C GLN A 149 -4.28 6.82 12.32
N ASN A 150 -5.12 6.98 13.35
CA ASN A 150 -5.65 5.87 14.14
C ASN A 150 -6.63 4.97 13.39
N LEU A 151 -7.12 5.40 12.22
CA LEU A 151 -8.02 4.62 11.37
C LEU A 151 -7.31 3.48 10.63
N HIS A 152 -5.97 3.41 10.69
CA HIS A 152 -5.18 2.36 10.04
C HIS A 152 -5.68 0.94 10.34
N ARG A 153 -6.12 0.69 11.59
CA ARG A 153 -6.68 -0.62 11.99
C ARG A 153 -7.96 -0.99 11.24
N TYR A 154 -8.77 -0.01 10.84
CA TYR A 154 -9.99 -0.24 10.07
C TYR A 154 -9.67 -0.43 8.59
N PHE A 155 -8.77 0.40 8.04
CA PHE A 155 -8.28 0.24 6.67
C PHE A 155 -7.55 -1.09 6.46
N PHE A 156 -6.94 -1.66 7.50
CA PHE A 156 -6.39 -3.02 7.45
C PHE A 156 -7.44 -4.06 7.08
N TYR A 157 -8.65 -4.00 7.65
CA TYR A 157 -9.71 -4.95 7.30
C TYR A 157 -10.19 -4.75 5.86
N ALA A 158 -10.33 -3.51 5.41
CA ALA A 158 -10.63 -3.21 4.00
C ALA A 158 -9.54 -3.76 3.07
N ALA A 159 -8.26 -3.58 3.41
CA ALA A 159 -7.14 -4.10 2.64
C ALA A 159 -7.13 -5.64 2.58
N VAL A 160 -7.54 -6.33 3.66
CA VAL A 160 -7.71 -7.80 3.64
C VAL A 160 -8.80 -8.20 2.65
N VAL A 161 -9.96 -7.54 2.67
CA VAL A 161 -11.06 -7.81 1.72
C VAL A 161 -10.62 -7.57 0.28
N ILE A 162 -9.96 -6.45 -0.01
CA ILE A 162 -9.47 -6.13 -1.35
C ILE A 162 -8.37 -7.12 -1.78
N SER A 163 -7.53 -7.57 -0.85
CA SER A 163 -6.52 -8.62 -1.16
C SER A 163 -7.19 -9.94 -1.52
N LEU A 164 -8.30 -10.31 -0.87
CA LEU A 164 -9.10 -11.48 -1.21
C LEU A 164 -9.76 -11.34 -2.59
N ILE A 165 -10.30 -10.16 -2.90
CA ILE A 165 -10.86 -9.84 -4.23
C ILE A 165 -9.79 -10.02 -5.31
N ASN A 166 -8.62 -9.38 -5.16
CA ASN A 166 -7.52 -9.53 -6.12
C ASN A 166 -7.03 -10.99 -6.22
N THR A 167 -7.11 -11.77 -5.13
CA THR A 167 -6.79 -13.21 -5.15
C THR A 167 -7.79 -13.98 -5.99
N TYR A 168 -9.08 -13.66 -5.85
CA TYR A 168 -10.14 -14.26 -6.66
C TYR A 168 -9.95 -13.93 -8.14
N ASP A 169 -9.71 -12.66 -8.48
CA ASP A 169 -9.53 -12.25 -9.89
C ASP A 169 -8.30 -12.91 -10.53
N ALA A 170 -7.17 -12.94 -9.82
CA ALA A 170 -5.97 -13.61 -10.32
C ALA A 170 -6.17 -15.13 -10.46
N GLY A 171 -7.00 -15.74 -9.60
CA GLY A 171 -7.37 -17.15 -9.71
C GLY A 171 -8.32 -17.41 -10.88
N LEU A 172 -9.29 -16.53 -11.11
CA LEU A 172 -10.26 -16.63 -12.20
C LEU A 172 -9.58 -16.49 -13.58
N ALA A 173 -8.57 -15.63 -13.67
CA ALA A 173 -7.74 -15.46 -14.87
C ALA A 173 -6.99 -16.74 -15.31
N LEU A 174 -6.79 -17.70 -14.41
CA LEU A 174 -6.21 -19.00 -14.77
C LEU A 174 -7.17 -19.89 -15.58
N PHE A 175 -8.47 -19.65 -15.51
CA PHE A 175 -9.49 -20.42 -16.22
C PHE A 175 -9.91 -19.79 -17.56
N HIS A 176 -9.13 -18.83 -18.05
CA HIS A 176 -9.32 -18.16 -19.33
C HIS A 176 -8.13 -18.46 -20.27
N GLY A 177 -7.96 -19.74 -20.60
CA GLY A 177 -7.12 -20.21 -21.69
C GLY A 177 -7.73 -19.86 -23.06
N ARG A 178 -6.92 -19.96 -24.12
CA ARG A 178 -7.30 -19.61 -25.50
C ARG A 178 -8.54 -20.36 -25.99
N ASP A 179 -8.73 -21.59 -25.51
CA ASP A 179 -9.85 -22.46 -25.87
C ASP A 179 -10.98 -22.46 -24.82
N GLY A 180 -10.96 -21.51 -23.86
CA GLY A 180 -11.96 -21.41 -22.79
C GLY A 180 -11.74 -22.33 -21.58
N GLY A 181 -10.52 -22.85 -21.41
CA GLY A 181 -10.12 -23.76 -20.32
C GLY A 181 -9.04 -23.20 -19.40
N PHE A 182 -8.32 -24.08 -18.71
CA PHE A 182 -7.19 -23.68 -17.85
C PHE A 182 -5.99 -23.26 -18.70
N GLY A 183 -5.42 -22.08 -18.43
CA GLY A 183 -4.27 -21.56 -19.18
C GLY A 183 -3.36 -20.67 -18.32
N ILE A 184 -2.06 -20.77 -18.57
CA ILE A 184 -1.03 -20.00 -17.87
C ILE A 184 -0.28 -19.13 -18.88
N GLY A 185 -0.54 -17.83 -18.84
CA GLY A 185 0.25 -16.81 -19.50
C GLY A 185 1.21 -16.11 -18.54
N LEU A 186 2.10 -15.28 -19.08
CA LEU A 186 2.95 -14.41 -18.28
C LEU A 186 2.12 -13.45 -17.42
N GLY A 187 0.99 -12.95 -17.92
CA GLY A 187 0.08 -12.12 -17.14
C GLY A 187 -0.46 -12.82 -15.89
N ASN A 188 -0.79 -14.11 -15.98
CA ASN A 188 -1.19 -14.91 -14.82
C ASN A 188 -0.09 -14.97 -13.76
N LEU A 189 1.17 -15.19 -14.17
CA LEU A 189 2.30 -15.20 -13.24
C LEU A 189 2.51 -13.84 -12.57
N ILE A 190 2.39 -12.76 -13.34
CA ILE A 190 2.51 -11.38 -12.83
C ILE A 190 1.41 -11.06 -11.82
N LEU A 191 0.14 -11.41 -12.12
CA LEU A 191 -1.00 -11.18 -11.23
C LEU A 191 -0.89 -12.01 -9.94
N ILE A 192 -0.54 -13.29 -10.04
CA ILE A 192 -0.35 -14.15 -8.85
C ILE A 192 0.82 -13.66 -8.01
N ALA A 193 1.95 -13.33 -8.62
CA ALA A 193 3.09 -12.78 -7.90
C ALA A 193 2.72 -11.47 -7.20
N ASN A 194 1.96 -10.59 -7.86
CA ASN A 194 1.43 -9.38 -7.26
C ASN A 194 0.59 -9.68 -6.01
N VAL A 195 -0.39 -10.58 -6.12
CA VAL A 195 -1.28 -10.97 -5.02
C VAL A 195 -0.50 -11.56 -3.84
N VAL A 196 0.47 -12.44 -4.09
CA VAL A 196 1.32 -13.02 -3.05
C VAL A 196 2.09 -11.91 -2.30
N LEU A 197 2.62 -10.93 -3.04
CA LEU A 197 3.33 -9.79 -2.45
C LEU A 197 2.38 -8.84 -1.69
N LEU A 198 1.15 -8.65 -2.17
CA LEU A 198 0.11 -7.92 -1.44
C LEU A 198 -0.20 -8.60 -0.11
N TRP A 199 -0.35 -9.92 -0.08
CA TRP A 199 -0.52 -10.68 1.16
C TRP A 199 0.70 -10.56 2.08
N ALA A 200 1.92 -10.62 1.54
CA ALA A 200 3.13 -10.42 2.34
C ALA A 200 3.15 -9.03 3.00
N TYR A 201 2.73 -7.98 2.30
CA TYR A 201 2.60 -6.63 2.85
C TYR A 201 1.48 -6.53 3.92
N THR A 202 0.30 -7.06 3.62
CA THR A 202 -0.87 -7.03 4.53
C THR A 202 -0.60 -7.81 5.81
N LEU A 203 -0.11 -9.05 5.71
CA LEU A 203 0.17 -9.93 6.86
C LEU A 203 1.38 -9.48 7.68
N SER A 204 2.34 -8.76 7.09
CA SER A 204 3.47 -8.19 7.82
C SER A 204 3.12 -6.93 8.63
N CYS A 205 1.88 -6.45 8.58
CA CYS A 205 1.45 -5.24 9.27
C CYS A 205 1.39 -5.40 10.81
N HIS A 206 1.69 -4.30 11.52
CA HIS A 206 1.48 -4.23 12.98
C HIS A 206 0.02 -4.49 13.39
N SER A 207 -0.95 -4.06 12.57
CA SER A 207 -2.37 -4.35 12.79
C SER A 207 -2.63 -5.86 12.79
N CYS A 208 -2.06 -6.61 11.85
CA CYS A 208 -2.20 -8.07 11.81
C CYS A 208 -1.57 -8.74 13.04
N ARG A 209 -0.37 -8.28 13.44
CA ARG A 209 0.28 -8.73 14.68
C ARG A 209 -0.58 -8.48 15.91
N HIS A 210 -1.22 -7.31 15.98
CA HIS A 210 -2.13 -6.95 17.07
C HIS A 210 -3.41 -7.80 17.04
N VAL A 211 -3.98 -8.11 15.87
CA VAL A 211 -5.15 -9.00 15.77
C VAL A 211 -4.82 -10.40 16.32
N LEU A 212 -3.65 -10.97 15.99
CA LEU A 212 -3.31 -12.32 16.42
C LEU A 212 -2.79 -12.41 17.86
N GLY A 213 -2.01 -11.45 18.33
CA GLY A 213 -1.41 -11.45 19.68
C GLY A 213 -2.09 -10.54 20.70
N GLY A 214 -3.01 -9.68 20.27
CA GLY A 214 -3.64 -8.68 21.12
C GLY A 214 -4.48 -9.29 22.24
N ARG A 215 -4.49 -8.59 23.39
CA ARG A 215 -5.25 -8.94 24.61
C ARG A 215 -4.87 -10.30 25.23
N LEU A 216 -3.77 -10.91 24.82
CA LEU A 216 -3.25 -12.12 25.44
C LEU A 216 -2.44 -11.76 26.69
N LYS A 217 -2.79 -12.37 27.84
CA LYS A 217 -2.05 -12.23 29.10
C LYS A 217 -0.93 -13.28 29.25
N SER A 218 -1.08 -14.45 28.62
CA SER A 218 -0.05 -15.48 28.52
C SER A 218 -0.17 -16.24 27.19
N PHE A 219 0.95 -16.75 26.68
CA PHE A 219 1.01 -17.56 25.46
C PHE A 219 0.89 -19.06 25.73
N GLY A 220 1.09 -19.51 26.98
CA GLY A 220 1.15 -20.93 27.34
C GLY A 220 -0.12 -21.73 26.99
N GLY A 221 -1.31 -21.12 27.12
CA GLY A 221 -2.58 -21.77 26.78
C GLY A 221 -3.04 -21.61 25.33
N ARG A 222 -2.23 -20.98 24.45
CA ARG A 222 -2.65 -20.60 23.09
C ARG A 222 -1.51 -20.80 22.07
N PRO A 223 -0.99 -22.03 21.90
CA PRO A 223 0.19 -22.30 21.09
C PRO A 223 0.04 -21.88 19.63
N VAL A 224 -1.14 -22.08 19.02
CA VAL A 224 -1.40 -21.67 17.63
C VAL A 224 -1.31 -20.16 17.46
N ARG A 225 -1.97 -19.38 18.34
CA ARG A 225 -1.90 -17.90 18.27
C ARG A 225 -0.48 -17.39 18.51
N TYR A 226 0.27 -18.01 19.43
CA TYR A 226 1.67 -17.68 19.66
C TYR A 226 2.53 -17.96 18.42
N TRP A 227 2.34 -19.11 17.78
CA TRP A 227 3.03 -19.46 16.54
C TRP A 227 2.73 -18.46 15.42
N MET A 228 1.45 -18.15 15.17
CA MET A 228 1.08 -17.20 14.12
C MET A 228 1.61 -15.79 14.42
N TRP A 229 1.50 -15.32 15.67
CA TRP A 229 2.08 -14.04 16.10
C TRP A 229 3.59 -14.02 15.89
N THR A 230 4.29 -15.13 16.13
CA THR A 230 5.73 -15.27 15.90
C THR A 230 6.06 -15.17 14.41
N GLN A 231 5.32 -15.86 13.53
CA GLN A 231 5.55 -15.77 12.08
C GLN A 231 5.29 -14.36 11.55
N ILE A 232 4.19 -13.72 11.97
CA ILE A 232 3.91 -12.33 11.61
C ILE A 232 4.99 -11.40 12.13
N SER A 233 5.48 -11.61 13.36
CA SER A 233 6.53 -10.79 13.94
C SER A 233 7.82 -10.88 13.12
N ARG A 234 8.15 -12.07 12.58
CA ARG A 234 9.27 -12.26 11.64
C ARG A 234 9.05 -11.47 10.35
N LEU A 235 7.89 -11.60 9.72
CA LEU A 235 7.54 -10.87 8.49
C LEU A 235 7.54 -9.34 8.70
N ASN A 236 7.06 -8.88 9.85
CA ASN A 236 6.94 -7.47 10.20
C ASN A 236 8.29 -6.74 10.24
N THR A 237 9.39 -7.43 10.56
CA THR A 237 10.75 -6.83 10.51
C THR A 237 11.11 -6.30 9.12
N ARG A 238 10.50 -6.86 8.07
CA ARG A 238 10.68 -6.48 6.66
C ARG A 238 9.47 -5.75 6.08
N HIS A 239 8.53 -5.27 6.91
CA HIS A 239 7.32 -4.60 6.44
C HIS A 239 7.60 -3.41 5.50
N MET A 240 8.67 -2.65 5.77
CA MET A 240 9.15 -1.58 4.88
C MET A 240 9.55 -2.11 3.49
N LEU A 241 10.23 -3.25 3.41
CA LEU A 241 10.63 -3.86 2.14
C LEU A 241 9.37 -4.25 1.35
N TRP A 242 8.45 -4.97 1.98
CA TRP A 242 7.18 -5.37 1.36
C TRP A 242 6.35 -4.16 0.90
N ALA A 243 6.41 -3.03 1.63
CA ALA A 243 5.74 -1.80 1.23
C ALA A 243 6.24 -1.29 -0.13
N TRP A 244 7.56 -1.24 -0.34
CA TRP A 244 8.15 -0.78 -1.61
C TRP A 244 7.97 -1.78 -2.74
N VAL A 245 8.22 -3.07 -2.45
CA VAL A 245 8.06 -4.14 -3.44
C VAL A 245 6.63 -4.13 -3.97
N THR A 246 5.62 -4.01 -3.10
CA THR A 246 4.22 -3.97 -3.55
C THR A 246 3.85 -2.71 -4.33
N LEU A 247 4.46 -1.54 -4.08
CA LEU A 247 4.26 -0.38 -4.94
C LEU A 247 4.76 -0.67 -6.36
N GLY A 248 5.98 -1.21 -6.47
CA GLY A 248 6.58 -1.55 -7.74
C GLY A 248 5.81 -2.64 -8.49
N THR A 249 5.42 -3.72 -7.81
CA THR A 249 4.68 -4.81 -8.46
C THR A 249 3.26 -4.44 -8.81
N LEU A 250 2.62 -3.51 -8.08
CA LEU A 250 1.31 -2.96 -8.45
C LEU A 250 1.40 -2.19 -9.76
N VAL A 251 2.38 -1.29 -9.88
CA VAL A 251 2.62 -0.55 -11.14
C VAL A 251 2.93 -1.53 -12.27
N LEU A 252 3.79 -2.51 -12.04
CA LEU A 252 4.18 -3.49 -13.05
C LEU A 252 2.97 -4.33 -13.52
N ALA A 253 2.15 -4.83 -12.58
CA ALA A 253 0.97 -5.62 -12.92
C ALA A 253 -0.06 -4.80 -13.70
N ASP A 254 -0.36 -3.58 -13.26
CA ASP A 254 -1.27 -2.69 -13.96
C ASP A 254 -0.76 -2.31 -15.35
N LEU A 255 0.52 -1.92 -15.46
CA LEU A 255 1.13 -1.53 -16.73
C LEU A 255 1.15 -2.72 -17.71
N TYR A 256 1.48 -3.91 -17.23
CA TYR A 256 1.48 -5.11 -18.06
C TYR A 256 0.07 -5.37 -18.64
N VAL A 257 -0.95 -5.38 -17.78
CA VAL A 257 -2.35 -5.56 -18.21
C VAL A 257 -2.75 -4.46 -19.18
N ALA A 258 -2.35 -3.21 -18.94
CA ALA A 258 -2.65 -2.09 -19.83
C ALA A 258 -1.99 -2.20 -21.21
N LEU A 259 -0.74 -2.66 -21.26
CA LEU A 259 -0.03 -2.88 -22.52
C LEU A 259 -0.62 -4.04 -23.32
N VAL A 260 -1.08 -5.11 -22.64
CA VAL A 260 -1.79 -6.22 -23.30
C VAL A 260 -3.17 -5.76 -23.77
N ALA A 261 -3.93 -5.07 -22.93
CA ALA A 261 -5.29 -4.59 -23.23
C ALA A 261 -5.32 -3.55 -24.36
N SER A 262 -4.26 -2.75 -24.50
CA SER A 262 -4.10 -1.81 -25.62
C SER A 262 -3.58 -2.47 -26.90
N GLY A 263 -3.21 -3.76 -26.86
CA GLY A 263 -2.59 -4.45 -27.99
C GLY A 263 -1.14 -4.04 -28.28
N THR A 264 -0.51 -3.28 -27.39
CA THR A 264 0.90 -2.85 -27.53
C THR A 264 1.85 -4.04 -27.42
N ILE A 265 1.53 -5.00 -26.56
CA ILE A 265 2.26 -6.27 -26.42
C ILE A 265 1.26 -7.43 -26.43
N THR A 266 1.70 -8.60 -26.87
CA THR A 266 0.95 -9.85 -26.76
C THR A 266 1.32 -10.56 -25.45
N ASP A 267 0.36 -11.22 -24.78
CA ASP A 267 0.64 -12.07 -23.63
C ASP A 267 1.35 -13.37 -24.06
N PRO A 268 2.61 -13.62 -23.68
CA PRO A 268 3.27 -14.88 -23.97
C PRO A 268 2.60 -16.00 -23.17
N ARG A 269 2.13 -17.04 -23.88
CA ARG A 269 1.51 -18.23 -23.27
C ARG A 269 2.58 -19.26 -22.97
N ILE A 270 2.58 -19.76 -21.74
CA ILE A 270 3.46 -20.83 -21.28
C ILE A 270 2.72 -22.17 -21.40
N PHE A 271 1.47 -22.16 -20.93
CA PHE A 271 0.56 -23.29 -21.01
C PHE A 271 -0.79 -22.79 -21.52
N ASN A 272 -1.36 -23.54 -22.46
CA ASN A 272 -2.64 -23.26 -23.06
C ASN A 272 -3.37 -24.55 -23.34
#